data_AF-B9BLP7-F1
#
_entry.id   AF-B9BLP7-F1
#
_cell.length_a   1.000
_cell.length_b   1.000
_cell.length_c   1.000
_cell.angle_alpha   90.00
_cell.angle_beta   90.00
_cell.angle_gamma   90.00
#
_symmetry.space_group_name_H-M   'P 1'
#
loop_
_entity.id
_entity.type
_entity.pdbx_description
1 polymer ?
#
loop_
_entity_poly.entity_id
_entity_poly.type
_entity_poly.pdbx_seq_one_letter_code
_entity_poly.pdbx_strand_id
1 'polypeptide(L)'
;MPTFPHFPIRALTTAASFAAAVACSAPAFAQTSNVPTSTVAATPDNAILLTVFLKHDQSRPLAELNAQLAKQGFYKAFPPPGIDVVSWTVTMGIGQIIVLRLPASRLREVNRVLEDTAWGAYRTEFYPTYDYKAIGLAEHDRAK
;
A
#
# COMPACT_ATOMS: atom_id res chain seq x y z
N MET A 1 -40.94 -48.67 -55.38
CA MET A 1 -41.00 -48.50 -53.92
C MET A 1 -39.60 -48.70 -53.35
N PRO A 2 -38.84 -47.64 -53.03
CA PRO A 2 -37.55 -47.78 -52.36
C PRO A 2 -37.72 -47.70 -50.84
N THR A 3 -37.17 -48.68 -50.13
CA THR A 3 -37.07 -48.74 -48.67
C THR A 3 -35.84 -47.96 -48.21
N PHE A 4 -36.04 -46.88 -47.46
CA PHE A 4 -34.96 -46.14 -46.80
C PHE A 4 -34.71 -46.72 -45.41
N PRO A 5 -33.47 -47.10 -45.05
CA PRO A 5 -33.14 -47.43 -43.67
C PRO A 5 -33.06 -46.14 -42.83
N HIS A 6 -33.77 -46.15 -41.70
CA HIS A 6 -33.73 -45.12 -40.65
C HIS A 6 -32.39 -45.18 -39.92
N PHE A 7 -31.65 -44.06 -39.91
CA PHE A 7 -30.56 -43.85 -38.95
C PHE A 7 -31.12 -43.16 -37.69
N PRO A 8 -30.93 -43.73 -36.49
CA PRO A 8 -31.39 -43.10 -35.25
C PRO A 8 -30.61 -41.82 -34.93
N ILE A 9 -31.36 -40.72 -34.87
CA ILE A 9 -30.98 -39.43 -34.29
C ILE A 9 -30.78 -39.63 -32.79
N ARG A 10 -29.55 -39.82 -32.33
CA ARG A 10 -29.11 -39.55 -30.94
C ARG A 10 -27.64 -39.89 -30.78
N ALA A 11 -26.77 -38.88 -30.90
CA ALA A 11 -25.53 -38.73 -30.14
C ALA A 11 -24.66 -37.63 -30.74
N LEU A 12 -25.01 -36.35 -30.56
CA LEU A 12 -24.01 -35.27 -30.61
C LEU A 12 -24.56 -33.97 -30.01
N THR A 13 -24.59 -33.86 -28.69
CA THR A 13 -24.84 -32.57 -28.02
C THR A 13 -23.95 -32.42 -26.79
N THR A 14 -22.63 -32.33 -26.98
CA THR A 14 -21.69 -31.85 -25.94
C THR A 14 -20.39 -31.37 -26.59
N ALA A 15 -20.44 -30.37 -27.48
CA ALA A 15 -19.22 -29.70 -27.95
C ALA A 15 -19.52 -28.35 -28.64
N ALA A 16 -20.09 -27.36 -27.93
CA ALA A 16 -20.19 -26.01 -28.50
C ALA A 16 -20.38 -24.90 -27.45
N SER A 17 -19.56 -24.88 -26.38
CA SER A 17 -19.62 -23.78 -25.40
C SER A 17 -18.23 -23.40 -24.87
N PHE A 18 -17.22 -23.29 -25.74
CA PHE A 18 -15.89 -22.80 -25.34
C PHE A 18 -15.25 -21.97 -26.47
N ALA A 19 -15.98 -20.98 -27.00
CA ALA A 19 -15.45 -20.13 -28.07
C ALA A 19 -15.97 -18.68 -28.01
N ALA A 20 -16.24 -18.14 -26.82
CA ALA A 20 -16.75 -16.78 -26.67
C ALA A 20 -16.18 -15.99 -25.47
N ALA A 21 -14.93 -16.25 -25.07
CA ALA A 21 -14.30 -15.53 -23.95
C ALA A 21 -12.88 -15.00 -24.25
N VAL A 22 -12.51 -14.82 -25.52
CA VAL A 22 -11.15 -14.36 -25.91
C VAL A 22 -11.20 -13.05 -26.72
N ALA A 23 -12.14 -12.14 -26.42
CA ALA A 23 -12.23 -10.86 -27.18
C ALA A 23 -12.28 -9.59 -26.32
N CYS A 24 -12.18 -9.68 -24.99
CA CYS A 24 -12.17 -8.49 -24.12
C CYS A 24 -11.01 -8.52 -23.12
N SER A 25 -9.80 -8.84 -23.58
CA SER A 25 -8.59 -8.47 -22.83
C SER A 25 -8.20 -7.06 -23.25
N ALA A 26 -8.89 -6.06 -22.71
CA ALA A 26 -8.38 -4.69 -22.76
C ALA A 26 -7.06 -4.66 -21.96
N PRO A 27 -6.00 -4.01 -22.45
CA PRO A 27 -4.82 -3.79 -21.63
C PRO A 27 -5.26 -3.03 -20.39
N ALA A 28 -4.93 -3.57 -19.21
CA ALA A 28 -5.02 -2.82 -17.97
C ALA A 28 -4.03 -1.66 -18.08
N PHE A 29 -4.50 -0.50 -18.54
CA PHE A 29 -3.76 0.74 -18.36
C PHE A 29 -3.57 0.90 -16.87
N ALA A 30 -2.32 0.86 -16.41
CA ALA A 30 -1.97 1.36 -15.09
C ALA A 30 -2.49 2.80 -15.04
N GLN A 31 -3.58 3.03 -14.32
CA GLN A 31 -4.07 4.38 -14.07
C GLN A 31 -2.96 5.08 -13.29
N THR A 32 -2.18 5.92 -13.98
CA THR A 32 -1.36 6.93 -13.31
C THR A 32 -2.31 7.77 -12.48
N SER A 33 -2.31 7.48 -11.19
CA SER A 33 -3.19 8.12 -10.23
C SER A 33 -2.59 9.48 -9.91
N ASN A 34 -3.18 10.54 -10.43
CA ASN A 34 -2.85 11.91 -10.07
C ASN A 34 -3.30 12.16 -8.62
N VAL A 35 -2.53 11.70 -7.62
CA VAL A 35 -2.71 12.20 -6.25
C VAL A 35 -2.25 13.65 -6.26
N PRO A 36 -3.11 14.64 -5.97
CA PRO A 36 -2.69 16.03 -5.93
C PRO A 36 -1.62 16.20 -4.85
N THR A 37 -0.43 16.67 -5.23
CA THR A 37 0.59 17.08 -4.28
C THR A 37 0.05 18.30 -3.53
N SER A 38 -0.37 18.08 -2.29
CA SER A 38 -0.86 19.18 -1.45
C SER A 38 0.33 19.85 -0.78
N THR A 39 0.46 21.16 -0.92
CA THR A 39 1.52 21.97 -0.30
C THR A 39 1.16 22.46 1.12
N VAL A 40 0.09 21.93 1.70
CA VAL A 40 -0.33 22.29 3.06
C VAL A 40 0.72 21.79 4.05
N ALA A 41 1.24 22.71 4.86
CA ALA A 41 2.15 22.41 5.95
C ALA A 41 1.38 21.99 7.22
N ALA A 42 2.04 21.20 8.06
CA ALA A 42 1.51 20.83 9.38
C ALA A 42 1.54 22.04 10.32
N THR A 43 0.44 22.28 11.03
CA THR A 43 0.28 23.25 12.10
C THR A 43 -0.29 22.55 13.34
N PRO A 44 -0.21 23.13 14.54
CA PRO A 44 -0.82 22.53 15.74
C PRO A 44 -2.29 22.16 15.57
N ASP A 45 -3.05 22.90 14.76
CA ASP A 45 -4.50 22.73 14.59
C ASP A 45 -4.89 21.70 13.52
N ASN A 46 -3.98 21.37 12.60
CA ASN A 46 -4.28 20.47 11.48
C ASN A 46 -3.42 19.19 11.46
N ALA A 47 -2.41 19.12 12.31
CA ALA A 47 -1.44 18.04 12.31
C ALA A 47 -1.94 16.81 13.05
N ILE A 48 -1.68 15.66 12.45
CA ILE A 48 -1.69 14.36 13.13
C ILE A 48 -0.27 13.84 13.27
N LEU A 49 -0.08 12.88 14.15
CA LEU A 49 1.06 11.99 14.11
C LEU A 49 0.67 10.72 13.35
N LEU A 50 1.58 10.15 12.57
CA LEU A 50 1.40 8.87 11.92
C LEU A 50 2.56 7.96 12.28
N THR A 51 2.29 6.92 13.06
CA THR A 51 3.25 5.85 13.30
C THR A 51 3.14 4.81 12.20
N VAL A 52 4.22 4.61 11.46
CA VAL A 52 4.36 3.63 10.39
C VAL A 52 5.31 2.54 10.87
N PHE A 53 4.84 1.29 10.84
CA PHE A 53 5.69 0.12 11.00
C PHE A 53 6.03 -0.43 9.61
N LEU A 54 7.30 -0.41 9.26
CA LEU A 54 7.86 -1.10 8.10
C LEU A 54 8.46 -2.42 8.58
N LYS A 55 7.61 -3.45 8.72
CA LYS A 55 8.00 -4.73 9.31
C LYS A 55 8.87 -5.53 8.34
N HIS A 56 9.96 -6.09 8.86
CA HIS A 56 10.87 -6.91 8.07
C HIS A 56 10.17 -8.13 7.48
N ASP A 57 10.53 -8.44 6.24
CA ASP A 57 10.27 -9.75 5.65
C ASP A 57 11.47 -10.67 5.88
N GLN A 58 11.39 -11.48 6.93
CA GLN A 58 12.46 -12.42 7.29
C GLN A 58 12.53 -13.67 6.39
N SER A 59 11.61 -13.81 5.42
CA SER A 59 11.65 -14.91 4.45
C SER A 59 12.69 -14.70 3.34
N ARG A 60 13.24 -13.48 3.22
CA ARG A 60 14.16 -13.08 2.15
C ARG A 60 15.45 -12.49 2.69
N PRO A 61 16.60 -12.66 2.01
CA PRO A 61 17.85 -12.02 2.40
C PRO A 61 17.78 -10.49 2.34
N LEU A 62 18.44 -9.82 3.30
CA LEU A 62 18.47 -8.36 3.39
C LEU A 62 18.98 -7.67 2.12
N ALA A 63 19.97 -8.27 1.44
CA ALA A 63 20.52 -7.73 0.20
C ALA A 63 19.46 -7.62 -0.92
N GLU A 64 18.58 -8.60 -1.03
CA GLU A 64 17.49 -8.60 -2.01
C GLU A 64 16.43 -7.54 -1.68
N LEU A 65 16.08 -7.40 -0.41
CA LEU A 65 15.14 -6.37 0.06
C LEU A 65 15.69 -4.97 -0.24
N ASN A 66 16.97 -4.73 0.04
CA ASN A 66 17.62 -3.45 -0.24
C ASN A 66 17.72 -3.14 -1.74
N ALA A 67 18.04 -4.14 -2.57
CA ALA A 67 18.05 -3.98 -4.02
C ALA A 67 16.66 -3.64 -4.56
N GLN A 68 15.62 -4.26 -4.00
CA GLN A 68 14.23 -3.95 -4.34
C GLN A 68 13.86 -2.51 -3.94
N LEU A 69 14.15 -2.08 -2.72
CA LEU A 69 13.90 -0.70 -2.26
C LEU A 69 14.61 0.33 -3.14
N ALA A 70 15.85 0.05 -3.53
CA ALA A 70 16.60 0.91 -4.44
C ALA A 70 15.95 0.99 -5.83
N LYS A 71 15.55 -0.15 -6.40
CA LYS A 71 14.84 -0.22 -7.69
C LYS A 71 13.49 0.51 -7.66
N GLN A 72 12.76 0.42 -6.55
CA GLN A 72 11.47 1.09 -6.34
C GLN A 72 11.63 2.56 -5.94
N GLY A 73 12.85 3.03 -5.64
CA GLY A 73 13.11 4.43 -5.32
C GLY A 73 12.62 4.88 -3.95
N PHE A 74 12.50 3.97 -2.97
CA PHE A 74 11.96 4.26 -1.63
C PHE A 74 12.61 5.48 -0.99
N TYR A 75 13.94 5.48 -0.83
CA TYR A 75 14.67 6.58 -0.19
C TYR A 75 14.71 7.89 -1.00
N LYS A 76 14.28 7.86 -2.27
CA LYS A 76 14.11 9.06 -3.09
C LYS A 76 12.72 9.67 -2.91
N ALA A 77 11.70 8.84 -2.71
CA ALA A 77 10.31 9.26 -2.65
C ALA A 77 9.80 9.48 -1.22
N PHE A 78 10.34 8.75 -0.24
CA PHE A 78 9.88 8.77 1.15
C PHE A 78 10.87 9.49 2.09
N PRO A 79 10.39 10.37 2.98
CA PRO A 79 9.02 10.87 3.05
C PRO A 79 8.71 11.85 1.90
N PRO A 80 7.42 12.07 1.56
CA PRO A 80 7.06 13.12 0.61
C PRO A 80 7.53 14.51 1.09
N PRO A 81 7.81 15.46 0.16
CA PRO A 81 8.26 16.79 0.53
C PRO A 81 7.30 17.53 1.50
N GLY A 82 7.84 18.15 2.54
CA GLY A 82 7.06 18.90 3.54
C GLY A 82 6.29 18.03 4.54
N ILE A 83 6.62 16.74 4.64
CA ILE A 83 6.20 15.86 5.75
C ILE A 83 7.33 15.80 6.77
N ASP A 84 7.03 16.06 8.04
CA ASP A 84 8.02 16.12 9.10
C ASP A 84 8.29 14.73 9.66
N VAL A 85 9.56 14.34 9.77
CA VAL A 85 9.97 13.09 10.44
C VAL A 85 10.24 13.39 11.91
N VAL A 86 9.35 12.94 12.80
CA VAL A 86 9.49 13.09 14.26
C VAL A 86 10.49 12.07 14.82
N SER A 87 10.43 10.83 14.33
CA SER A 87 11.41 9.79 14.66
C SER A 87 11.50 8.74 13.56
N TRP A 88 12.67 8.11 13.45
CA TRP A 88 12.91 6.97 12.57
C TRP A 88 13.92 6.04 13.26
N THR A 89 13.46 4.85 13.65
CA THR A 89 14.29 3.87 14.36
C THR A 89 14.20 2.49 13.72
N VAL A 90 15.28 1.72 13.81
CA VAL A 90 15.26 0.28 13.52
C VAL A 90 15.01 -0.44 14.83
N THR A 91 13.86 -1.10 14.94
CA THR A 91 13.48 -1.90 16.11
C THR A 91 13.76 -3.37 15.81
N MET A 92 14.77 -3.93 16.48
CA MET A 92 15.22 -5.31 16.28
C MET A 92 14.05 -6.30 16.33
N GLY A 93 14.00 -7.21 15.36
CA GLY A 93 12.93 -8.21 15.25
C GLY A 93 11.60 -7.70 14.68
N ILE A 94 11.36 -6.38 14.67
CA ILE A 94 10.16 -5.78 14.09
C ILE A 94 10.44 -5.27 12.68
N GLY A 95 11.37 -4.34 12.54
CA GLY A 95 11.48 -3.53 11.33
C GLY A 95 11.87 -2.11 11.62
N GLN A 96 11.49 -1.20 10.74
CA GLN A 96 11.65 0.23 10.96
C GLN A 96 10.35 0.83 11.50
N ILE A 97 10.45 1.68 12.52
CA ILE A 97 9.31 2.43 13.06
C ILE A 97 9.58 3.90 12.77
N ILE A 98 8.63 4.54 12.09
CA ILE A 98 8.74 5.93 11.67
C ILE A 98 7.54 6.67 12.21
N VAL A 99 7.76 7.78 12.92
CA VAL A 99 6.69 8.69 13.33
C VAL A 99 6.79 9.93 12.46
N LEU A 100 5.73 10.21 11.69
CA LEU A 100 5.61 11.39 10.86
C LEU A 100 4.65 12.39 11.49
N ARG A 101 4.86 13.67 11.23
CA ARG A 101 3.90 14.74 11.50
C ARG A 101 3.47 15.36 10.18
N LEU A 102 2.17 15.44 9.96
CA LEU A 102 1.57 15.83 8.68
C LEU A 102 0.15 16.36 8.88
N PRO A 103 -0.36 17.22 7.98
CA PRO A 103 -1.78 17.53 7.98
C PRO A 103 -2.60 16.31 7.53
N ALA A 104 -3.77 16.11 8.13
CA ALA A 104 -4.65 14.97 7.84
C ALA A 104 -5.00 14.84 6.34
N SER A 105 -5.10 15.97 5.63
CA SER A 105 -5.37 16.01 4.19
C SER A 105 -4.29 15.36 3.33
N ARG A 106 -3.05 15.23 3.84
CA ARG A 106 -1.91 14.63 3.13
C ARG A 106 -1.69 13.15 3.45
N LEU A 107 -2.53 12.53 4.27
CA LEU A 107 -2.39 11.12 4.63
C LEU A 107 -2.36 10.19 3.41
N ARG A 108 -3.19 10.47 2.39
CA ARG A 108 -3.23 9.69 1.15
C ARG A 108 -1.91 9.73 0.38
N GLU A 109 -1.23 10.89 0.37
CA GLU A 109 0.05 11.06 -0.32
C GLU A 109 1.13 10.19 0.31
N VAL A 110 1.22 10.20 1.65
CA VAL A 110 2.15 9.33 2.39
C VAL A 110 1.84 7.87 2.18
N ASN A 111 0.56 7.47 2.26
CA ASN A 111 0.14 6.10 1.98
C ASN A 111 0.60 5.67 0.59
N ARG A 112 0.31 6.46 -0.45
CA ARG A 112 0.67 6.14 -1.83
C ARG A 112 2.17 5.92 -2.02
N VAL A 113 3.03 6.79 -1.46
CA VAL A 113 4.47 6.60 -1.56
C VAL A 113 4.91 5.26 -0.95
N LEU A 114 4.32 4.87 0.18
CA LEU A 114 4.62 3.58 0.81
C LEU A 114 4.08 2.39 0.03
N GLU A 115 2.88 2.51 -0.55
CA GLU A 115 2.32 1.51 -1.47
C GLU A 115 3.23 1.27 -2.68
N ASP A 116 3.69 2.35 -3.30
CA ASP A 116 4.45 2.29 -4.55
C ASP A 116 5.89 1.84 -4.32
N THR A 117 6.48 2.18 -3.16
CA THR A 117 7.94 2.07 -2.96
C THR A 117 8.40 1.18 -1.83
N ALA A 118 7.56 0.87 -0.83
CA ALA A 118 7.94 0.05 0.33
C ALA A 118 7.34 -1.36 0.29
N TRP A 119 6.21 -1.54 -0.39
CA TRP A 119 5.54 -2.83 -0.45
C TRP A 119 6.36 -3.89 -1.18
N GLY A 120 6.33 -5.10 -0.62
CA GLY A 120 7.15 -6.24 -1.03
C GLY A 120 8.50 -6.29 -0.34
N ALA A 121 9.11 -5.14 0.02
CA ALA A 121 10.28 -5.11 0.89
C ALA A 121 9.90 -5.10 2.38
N TYR A 122 8.74 -4.52 2.70
CA TYR A 122 8.17 -4.46 4.03
C TYR A 122 6.71 -4.92 4.04
N ARG A 123 6.27 -5.40 5.21
CA ARG A 123 4.85 -5.42 5.58
C ARG A 123 4.54 -4.16 6.38
N THR A 124 3.53 -3.39 5.96
CA THR A 124 3.25 -2.07 6.54
C THR A 124 2.07 -2.09 7.51
N GLU A 125 2.20 -1.43 8.66
CA GLU A 125 1.08 -1.10 9.55
C GLU A 125 1.06 0.41 9.82
N PHE A 126 -0.13 1.01 9.96
CA PHE A 126 -0.35 2.45 10.04
C PHE A 126 -1.22 2.82 11.23
N TYR A 127 -0.77 3.76 12.04
CA TYR A 127 -1.49 4.22 13.23
C TYR A 127 -1.49 5.75 13.28
N PRO A 128 -2.53 6.42 12.73
CA PRO A 128 -2.72 7.84 12.91
C PRO A 128 -3.12 8.14 14.37
N THR A 129 -2.48 9.12 15.00
CA THR A 129 -2.66 9.50 16.40
C THR A 129 -2.60 11.02 16.57
N TYR A 130 -2.97 11.50 17.77
CA TYR A 130 -2.79 12.89 18.20
C TYR A 130 -1.67 13.00 19.24
N ASP A 131 -1.06 14.18 19.36
CA ASP A 131 0.05 14.41 20.29
C ASP A 131 -0.46 14.72 21.71
N TYR A 132 -0.54 13.68 22.55
CA TYR A 132 -0.98 13.82 23.95
C TYR A 132 0.13 14.23 24.93
N LYS A 133 1.37 14.38 24.46
CA LYS A 133 2.55 14.46 25.34
C LYS A 133 2.47 15.60 26.35
N ALA A 134 2.14 16.80 25.90
CA ALA A 134 2.09 17.99 26.76
C ALA A 134 1.04 17.85 27.87
N ILE A 135 -0.16 17.35 27.52
CA ILE A 135 -1.24 17.11 28.47
C ILE A 135 -0.83 16.01 29.46
N GLY A 136 -0.33 14.87 28.96
CA GLY A 136 0.08 13.75 29.81
C GLY A 136 1.17 14.12 30.82
N LEU A 137 2.16 14.92 30.43
CA LEU A 137 3.19 15.42 31.34
C LEU A 137 2.60 16.38 32.39
N ALA A 138 1.73 17.30 31.97
CA ALA A 138 1.08 18.23 32.91
C ALA A 138 0.21 17.50 33.94
N GLU A 139 -0.56 16.48 33.54
CA GLU A 139 -1.34 15.65 34.47
C GLU A 139 -0.42 14.84 35.40
N HIS A 140 0.69 14.30 34.89
CA HIS A 140 1.66 13.58 35.71
C HIS A 140 2.31 14.48 36.78
N ASP A 141 2.69 15.70 36.43
CA ASP A 141 3.30 16.64 37.37
C ASP A 141 2.31 17.17 38.41
N ARG A 142 1.02 17.32 38.07
CA ARG A 142 -0.04 17.68 39.03
C ARG A 142 -0.36 16.55 40.02
N ALA A 143 -0.07 15.31 39.67
CA ALA A 143 -0.32 14.14 40.51
C ALA A 143 0.84 13.82 41.48
N LYS A 144 1.96 14.53 41.41
CA LYS A 144 3.08 14.46 42.36
C LYS A 144 2.81 15.34 43.58
#